data_AF-A0A946M631-F1
#
_entry.id   AF-A0A946M631-F1
#
_cell.length_a   1.000
_cell.length_b   1.000
_cell.length_c   1.000
_cell.angle_alpha   90.00
_cell.angle_beta   90.00
_cell.angle_gamma   90.00
#
_symmetry.space_group_name_H-M   'P 1'
#
loop_
_entity.id
_entity.type
_entity.pdbx_description
1 polymer ?
#
loop_
_entity_poly.entity_id
_entity_poly.type
_entity_poly.pdbx_seq_one_letter_code
_entity_poly.pdbx_strand_id
1 'polypeptide(L)' 'MFKKLTTAALCLAAAVATTTAFAADPLVIKFSHVVAENTPKGQMANKFKELVAARMGDRVKVEVY' A
#
# COMPACT_ATOMS: atom_id res chain seq x y z
N MET A 1 28.03 -21.58 -32.30
CA MET A 1 27.82 -21.25 -30.86
C MET A 1 27.25 -19.84 -30.65
N PHE A 2 27.66 -18.82 -31.41
CA PHE A 2 27.15 -17.44 -31.30
C PHE A 2 25.63 -17.26 -31.37
N LYS A 3 24.93 -17.97 -32.27
CA LYS A 3 23.45 -17.92 -32.35
C LYS A 3 22.73 -18.41 -31.08
N LYS A 4 23.29 -19.40 -30.38
CA LYS A 4 22.72 -19.90 -29.12
C LYS A 4 22.93 -18.91 -27.97
N LEU A 5 24.05 -18.19 -27.99
CA LEU A 5 24.35 -17.11 -27.04
C LEU A 5 23.41 -15.92 -27.23
N THR A 6 23.13 -15.52 -28.47
CA THR A 6 22.21 -14.41 -28.76
C THR A 6 20.76 -14.75 -28.40
N THR A 7 20.31 -15.98 -28.64
CA THR A 7 18.96 -16.42 -28.23
C THR A 7 18.82 -16.48 -26.71
N ALA A 8 19.84 -16.98 -26.01
CA ALA A 8 19.85 -17.00 -24.55
C ALA A 8 19.83 -15.58 -23.94
N ALA A 9 20.58 -14.64 -24.52
CA ALA A 9 20.58 -13.24 -24.09
C ALA A 9 19.22 -12.55 -24.30
N LEU A 10 18.54 -12.84 -25.43
CA LEU A 10 17.22 -12.28 -25.73
C LEU A 10 16.13 -12.83 -24.78
N CYS A 11 16.19 -14.13 -24.46
CA CYS A 11 15.27 -14.74 -23.48
C CYS A 11 15.47 -14.16 -22.07
N LEU A 12 16.72 -13.90 -21.68
CA LEU A 12 17.01 -13.31 -20.37
C LEU A 12 16.54 -11.86 -20.28
N ALA A 13 16.71 -11.07 -21.35
CA ALA A 13 16.21 -9.71 -21.43
C ALA A 13 14.67 -9.65 -21.37
N ALA A 14 13.98 -10.58 -22.03
CA ALA A 14 12.52 -10.70 -21.97
C ALA A 14 12.01 -11.11 -20.58
N ALA A 15 12.77 -11.94 -19.84
CA ALA A 15 12.41 -12.35 -18.49
C ALA A 15 12.54 -11.23 -17.44
N VAL A 16 13.44 -10.26 -17.65
CA VAL A 16 13.60 -9.11 -16.75
C VAL A 16 12.50 -8.06 -16.99
N ALA A 17 12.04 -7.93 -18.23
CA ALA A 17 11.01 -6.94 -18.61
C ALA A 17 9.62 -7.18 -18.00
N THR A 18 9.36 -8.36 -17.42
CA THR A 18 8.04 -8.72 -16.83
C THR A 18 7.94 -8.46 -15.33
N THR A 19 8.97 -7.90 -14.69
CA THR A 19 9.00 -7.72 -13.22
C THR A 19 8.52 -6.34 -12.73
N THR A 20 7.61 -5.69 -13.45
CA THR A 20 6.98 -4.46 -12.97
C THR A 20 5.95 -4.77 -11.86
N ALA A 21 6.43 -4.86 -10.62
CA ALA A 21 5.55 -4.88 -9.46
C ALA A 21 4.92 -3.50 -9.28
N PHE A 22 3.64 -3.36 -9.67
CA PHE A 22 2.84 -2.19 -9.32
C PHE A 22 2.44 -2.28 -7.85
N ALA A 23 3.01 -1.42 -7.01
CA ALA A 23 2.50 -1.22 -5.66
C ALA A 23 1.09 -0.64 -5.76
N ALA A 24 0.11 -1.30 -5.13
CA ALA A 24 -1.24 -0.76 -5.05
C ALA A 24 -1.27 0.46 -4.13
N ASP A 25 -2.04 1.47 -4.50
CA ASP A 25 -2.22 2.65 -3.66
C ASP A 25 -2.88 2.27 -2.31
N PRO A 26 -2.53 2.96 -1.20
CA PRO A 26 -3.14 2.71 0.10
C PRO A 26 -4.66 2.88 0.07
N LEU A 27 -5.40 1.96 0.70
CA LEU A 27 -6.84 2.10 0.90
C LEU A 27 -7.10 3.23 1.91
N VAL A 28 -7.85 4.27 1.50
CA VAL A 28 -8.18 5.40 2.38
C VAL A 28 -9.57 5.25 2.97
N ILE A 29 -9.66 5.13 4.30
CA ILE A 29 -10.91 5.14 5.07
C ILE A 29 -11.13 6.56 5.57
N LYS A 30 -12.18 7.22 5.06
CA LYS A 30 -12.64 8.53 5.56
C LYS A 30 -13.63 8.32 6.69
N PHE A 31 -13.15 8.45 7.92
CA PHE A 31 -13.94 8.22 9.12
C PHE A 31 -14.48 9.53 9.66
N SER A 32 -15.77 9.78 9.47
CA SER A 32 -16.44 10.97 9.99
C SER A 32 -16.96 10.75 11.41
N HIS A 33 -16.65 11.66 12.33
CA HIS A 33 -17.26 11.72 13.65
C HIS A 33 -17.73 13.14 13.99
N VAL A 34 -18.92 13.24 14.55
CA VAL A 34 -19.53 14.53 14.90
C VAL A 34 -19.18 14.86 16.34
N VAL A 35 -17.95 15.32 16.63
CA VAL A 35 -17.55 15.96 17.91
C VAL A 35 -16.05 16.31 17.91
N ALA A 36 -15.59 17.17 18.84
CA ALA A 36 -14.18 17.50 19.02
C ALA A 36 -13.28 16.27 19.34
N GLU A 37 -11.99 16.36 19.01
CA GLU A 37 -10.99 15.29 19.16
C GLU A 37 -10.86 14.77 20.60
N ASN A 38 -11.00 15.64 21.60
CA ASN A 38 -10.85 15.27 23.02
C ASN A 38 -12.10 14.62 23.63
N THR A 39 -13.18 14.47 22.87
CA THR A 39 -14.37 13.75 23.34
C THR A 39 -14.14 12.24 23.31
N PRO A 40 -14.92 11.43 24.04
CA PRO A 40 -14.81 9.97 23.98
C PRO A 40 -14.90 9.40 22.55
N LYS A 41 -15.70 10.02 21.67
CA LYS A 41 -15.78 9.62 20.25
C LYS A 41 -14.57 10.05 19.42
N GLY A 42 -14.04 11.25 19.65
CA GLY A 42 -12.82 11.71 18.97
C GLY A 42 -11.60 10.88 19.38
N GLN A 43 -11.46 10.59 20.67
CA GLN A 43 -10.42 9.69 21.19
C GLN A 43 -10.55 8.28 20.62
N MET A 44 -11.77 7.76 20.50
CA MET A 44 -12.02 6.47 19.84
C MET A 44 -11.62 6.48 18.37
N ALA A 45 -11.97 7.54 17.62
CA ALA A 45 -11.63 7.67 16.20
C ALA A 45 -10.10 7.72 15.99
N ASN A 46 -9.39 8.47 16.84
CA ASN A 46 -7.93 8.50 16.85
C ASN A 46 -7.32 7.14 17.20
N LYS A 47 -7.89 6.44 18.19
CA LYS A 47 -7.42 5.10 18.56
C LYS A 47 -7.63 4.08 17.44
N PHE A 48 -8.74 4.17 16.73
CA PHE A 48 -9.01 3.35 15.56
C PHE A 48 -7.96 3.57 14.46
N LYS A 49 -7.64 4.83 14.14
CA LYS A 49 -6.57 5.18 13.20
C LYS A 49 -5.22 4.57 13.59
N GLU A 50 -4.83 4.67 14.87
CA GLU A 50 -3.59 4.06 15.38
C GLU A 50 -3.58 2.53 15.21
N LEU A 51 -4.67 1.86 15.58
CA LEU A 51 -4.76 0.40 15.52
C LEU A 51 -4.73 -0.11 14.08
N VAL A 52 -5.35 0.60 13.15
CA VAL A 52 -5.29 0.25 11.72
C VAL A 52 -3.86 0.42 11.21
N ALA A 53 -3.20 1.54 11.50
CA ALA A 53 -1.80 1.75 11.09
C ALA A 53 -0.88 0.65 11.64
N ALA A 54 -1.03 0.28 12.91
CA ALA A 54 -0.23 -0.76 13.55
C ALA A 54 -0.44 -2.17 12.95
N ARG A 55 -1.67 -2.49 12.50
CA ARG A 55 -2.01 -3.82 11.99
C ARG A 55 -1.87 -3.96 10.48
N MET A 56 -2.11 -2.87 9.75
CA MET A 56 -2.19 -2.88 8.29
C MET A 56 -0.98 -2.25 7.62
N GLY A 57 -0.17 -1.48 8.35
CA GLY A 57 0.94 -0.71 7.82
C GLY A 57 0.45 0.27 6.75
N ASP A 58 1.25 0.42 5.70
CA ASP A 58 0.98 1.38 4.62
C ASP A 58 -0.14 0.96 3.68
N ARG A 59 -0.75 -0.22 3.90
CA ARG A 59 -1.85 -0.72 3.06
C ARG A 59 -3.17 0.01 3.29
N VAL A 60 -3.38 0.56 4.50
CA VAL A 60 -4.62 1.23 4.87
C VAL A 60 -4.33 2.51 5.65
N LYS A 61 -4.88 3.63 5.17
CA LYS A 61 -4.80 4.94 5.81
C LYS A 61 -6.18 5.34 6.33
N VAL A 62 -6.26 5.72 7.60
CA VAL A 62 -7.49 6.27 8.19
C VAL A 62 -7.36 7.79 8.33
N GLU A 63 -8.28 8.51 7.70
CA GLU A 63 -8.42 9.96 7.80
C GLU A 63 -9.65 10.25 8.65
N VAL A 64 -9.45 10.92 9.78
CA VAL A 64 -10.49 11.25 10.76
C VAL A 64 -10.96 12.68 10.50
N TYR A 65 -12.27 12.87 10.40
CA TYR A 65 -12.94 14.14 10.12
C TYR A 65 -14.06 14.42 11.11
#